data_AF-A0A9D9P9L1-F1
#
_entry.id   AF-A0A9D9P9L1-F1
#
_cell.length_a   1.000
_cell.length_b   1.000
_cell.length_c   1.000
_cell.angle_alpha   90.00
_cell.angle_beta   90.00
_cell.angle_gamma   90.00
#
_symmetry.space_group_name_H-M   'P 1'
#
loop_
_entity.id
_entity.type
_entity.pdbx_description
1 polymer ?
#
loop_
_entity_poly.entity_id
_entity_poly.type
_entity_poly.pdbx_seq_one_letter_code
_entity_poly.pdbx_strand_id
1 'polypeptide(L)'
;MDSLFYQAFLAFDSGRYDEAERLYALALMKYPVSQYEQYKQAAHGLAFTCCFQSKFDQAREIYTNLYRVVQDARDLRWQAIVLHQQGVVERMAGNFCEARTMFQKEYDFRVSHLPDDFAGFAANLYEQGYILLKLGDTAQALTIMQRSLDMAQQANDAMCLGCAYCGLGEIYAALDEHERARTCFSLSRQAFEQASDQVAAEEVRRFDMALLKSGDRP
;
A
#
# COMPACT_ATOMS: atom_id res chain seq x y z
N MET A 1 20.09 -7.80 -14.54
CA MET A 1 18.81 -8.06 -13.85
C MET A 1 18.58 -9.55 -13.95
N ASP A 2 18.37 -10.26 -12.84
CA ASP A 2 18.07 -11.71 -12.91
C ASP A 2 16.79 -11.90 -13.73
N SER A 3 16.89 -12.70 -14.78
CA SER A 3 15.79 -12.96 -15.72
C SER A 3 14.53 -13.45 -14.98
N LEU A 4 14.70 -14.15 -13.85
CA LEU A 4 13.60 -14.72 -13.10
C LEU A 4 12.74 -13.66 -12.39
N PHE A 5 13.35 -12.72 -11.67
CA PHE A 5 12.60 -11.65 -11.00
C PHE A 5 11.93 -10.71 -11.98
N TYR A 6 12.58 -10.41 -13.10
CA TYR A 6 12.00 -9.58 -14.14
C TYR A 6 10.79 -10.24 -14.79
N GLN A 7 10.87 -11.53 -15.13
CA GLN A 7 9.74 -12.29 -15.65
C GLN A 7 8.59 -12.39 -14.64
N ALA A 8 8.91 -12.62 -13.35
CA ALA A 8 7.90 -12.68 -12.29
C ALA A 8 7.16 -11.34 -12.15
N PHE A 9 7.91 -10.24 -12.17
CA PHE A 9 7.34 -8.89 -12.15
C PHE A 9 6.45 -8.62 -13.37
N LEU A 10 6.91 -8.92 -14.59
CA LEU A 10 6.10 -8.73 -15.80
C LEU A 10 4.83 -9.59 -15.80
N ALA A 11 4.91 -10.82 -15.28
CA ALA A 11 3.75 -11.68 -15.13
C ALA A 11 2.76 -11.07 -14.13
N PHE A 12 3.24 -10.57 -12.99
CA PHE A 12 2.42 -9.90 -11.99
C PHE A 12 1.74 -8.64 -12.54
N ASP A 13 2.52 -7.77 -13.18
CA ASP A 13 2.06 -6.50 -13.77
C ASP A 13 1.02 -6.72 -14.87
N SER A 14 1.15 -7.82 -15.63
CA SER A 14 0.16 -8.24 -16.62
C SER A 14 -1.06 -8.98 -16.03
N GLY A 15 -1.20 -9.07 -14.71
CA GLY A 15 -2.27 -9.80 -14.03
C GLY A 15 -2.19 -11.34 -14.13
N ARG A 16 -1.08 -11.90 -14.60
CA ARG A 16 -0.83 -13.35 -14.69
C ARG A 16 -0.29 -13.87 -13.35
N TYR A 17 -1.10 -13.77 -12.30
CA TYR A 17 -0.68 -14.07 -10.93
C TYR A 17 -0.23 -15.52 -10.72
N ASP A 18 -0.84 -16.51 -11.40
CA ASP A 18 -0.41 -17.92 -11.30
C ASP A 18 0.98 -18.16 -11.91
N GLU A 19 1.38 -17.36 -12.90
CA GLU A 19 2.73 -17.41 -13.45
C GLU A 19 3.71 -16.68 -12.52
N ALA A 20 3.35 -15.49 -12.03
CA ALA A 20 4.16 -14.73 -11.09
C ALA A 20 4.45 -15.53 -9.81
N GLU A 21 3.44 -16.18 -9.23
CA GLU A 21 3.56 -17.04 -8.05
C GLU A 21 4.58 -18.16 -8.29
N ARG A 22 4.46 -18.87 -9.42
CA ARG A 22 5.40 -19.94 -9.78
C ARG A 22 6.83 -19.42 -9.92
N LEU A 23 7.02 -18.26 -10.56
CA LEU A 23 8.34 -17.68 -10.79
C LEU A 23 8.98 -17.17 -9.48
N TYR A 24 8.20 -16.52 -8.61
CA TYR A 24 8.68 -16.09 -7.29
C TYR A 24 8.94 -17.27 -6.36
N ALA A 25 8.11 -18.31 -6.38
CA ALA A 25 8.34 -19.54 -5.63
C ALA A 25 9.63 -20.25 -6.09
N LEU A 26 9.86 -20.32 -7.41
CA LEU A 26 11.11 -20.84 -7.96
C LEU A 26 12.32 -20.01 -7.52
N ALA A 27 12.18 -18.67 -7.50
CA ALA A 27 13.24 -17.79 -7.02
C ALA A 27 13.53 -18.04 -5.53
N LEU A 28 12.50 -18.22 -4.71
CA LEU A 28 12.63 -18.49 -3.28
C LEU A 28 13.30 -19.85 -3.01
N MET A 29 13.03 -20.86 -3.84
CA MET A 29 13.73 -22.16 -3.77
C MET A 29 15.19 -22.06 -4.21
N LYS A 30 15.50 -21.20 -5.19
CA LYS A 30 16.85 -21.01 -5.72
C LYS A 30 17.76 -20.24 -4.77
N TYR A 31 17.20 -19.27 -4.04
CA TYR A 31 17.95 -18.35 -3.21
C TYR A 31 17.75 -18.66 -1.72
N PRO A 32 18.74 -19.26 -1.03
CA PRO A 32 18.66 -19.47 0.41
C PRO A 32 18.74 -18.13 1.18
N VAL A 33 18.38 -18.14 2.46
CA VAL A 33 18.41 -16.96 3.35
C VAL A 33 19.79 -16.26 3.38
N SER A 34 20.89 -17.00 3.18
CA SER A 34 22.24 -16.42 3.09
C SER A 34 22.43 -15.47 1.90
N GLN A 35 21.60 -15.60 0.85
CA GLN A 35 21.47 -14.65 -0.24
C GLN A 35 20.33 -13.66 0.06
N TYR A 36 20.53 -12.86 1.11
CA TYR A 36 19.52 -12.02 1.73
C TYR A 36 18.71 -11.15 0.74
N GLU A 37 19.38 -10.45 -0.18
CA GLU A 37 18.73 -9.55 -1.14
C GLU A 37 17.76 -10.28 -2.07
N GLN A 38 18.18 -11.42 -2.61
CA GLN A 38 17.36 -12.22 -3.51
C GLN A 38 16.24 -12.94 -2.74
N TYR A 39 16.55 -13.45 -1.54
CA TYR A 39 15.56 -14.11 -0.70
C TYR A 39 14.41 -13.16 -0.33
N LYS A 40 14.72 -11.95 0.16
CA LYS A 40 13.67 -10.98 0.56
C LYS A 40 12.84 -10.52 -0.64
N GLN A 41 13.47 -10.31 -1.80
CA GLN A 41 12.75 -9.96 -3.03
C GLN A 41 11.82 -11.09 -3.49
N ALA A 42 12.28 -12.35 -3.45
CA ALA A 42 11.47 -13.51 -3.81
C ALA A 42 10.29 -13.72 -2.84
N ALA A 43 10.56 -13.66 -1.54
CA ALA A 43 9.55 -13.82 -0.50
C ALA A 43 8.49 -12.72 -0.56
N HIS A 44 8.91 -11.46 -0.70
CA HIS A 44 7.99 -10.34 -0.84
C HIS A 44 7.14 -10.46 -2.11
N GLY A 45 7.76 -10.72 -3.27
CA GLY A 45 7.03 -10.90 -4.53
C GLY A 45 6.03 -12.05 -4.49
N LEU A 46 6.40 -13.18 -3.90
CA LEU A 46 5.51 -14.32 -3.71
C LEU A 46 4.32 -13.96 -2.82
N ALA A 47 4.58 -13.43 -1.62
CA ALA A 47 3.54 -13.08 -0.66
C ALA A 47 2.58 -12.01 -1.21
N PHE A 48 3.11 -10.98 -1.89
CA PHE A 48 2.30 -9.96 -2.53
C PHE A 48 1.43 -10.56 -3.64
N THR A 49 1.98 -11.45 -4.47
CA THR A 49 1.20 -12.17 -5.50
C THR A 49 0.08 -13.00 -4.87
N CYS A 50 0.36 -13.71 -3.77
CA CYS A 50 -0.66 -14.47 -3.03
C CYS A 50 -1.82 -13.57 -2.55
N CYS A 51 -1.56 -12.32 -2.15
CA CYS A 51 -2.64 -11.38 -1.78
C CYS A 51 -3.60 -11.11 -2.94
N PHE A 52 -3.10 -10.91 -4.16
CA PHE A 52 -3.95 -10.67 -5.35
C PHE A 52 -4.72 -11.92 -5.79
N GLN A 53 -4.26 -13.11 -5.40
CA GLN A 53 -4.99 -14.37 -5.56
C GLN A 53 -5.91 -14.69 -4.38
N SER A 54 -6.06 -13.78 -3.40
CA SER A 54 -6.80 -13.99 -2.14
C SER A 54 -6.28 -15.15 -1.27
N LYS A 55 -5.03 -15.58 -1.47
CA LYS A 55 -4.35 -16.62 -0.68
C LYS A 55 -3.73 -16.02 0.59
N PHE A 56 -4.57 -15.40 1.43
CA PHE A 56 -4.11 -14.58 2.56
C PHE A 56 -3.33 -15.38 3.61
N ASP A 57 -3.69 -16.63 3.89
CA ASP A 57 -2.97 -17.45 4.87
C ASP A 57 -1.52 -17.75 4.44
N GLN A 58 -1.32 -18.00 3.15
CA GLN A 58 0.03 -18.18 2.60
C GLN A 58 0.84 -16.87 2.66
N ALA A 59 0.22 -15.74 2.32
CA ALA A 59 0.87 -14.43 2.40
C ALA A 59 1.29 -14.09 3.85
N ARG A 60 0.42 -14.38 4.84
CA ARG A 60 0.72 -14.23 6.27
C ARG A 60 1.94 -15.04 6.67
N GLU A 61 1.96 -16.34 6.32
CA GLU A 61 3.07 -17.23 6.66
C GLU A 61 4.40 -16.73 6.07
N ILE A 62 4.40 -16.35 4.79
CA ILE A 62 5.61 -15.87 4.10
C ILE A 62 6.10 -14.57 4.74
N TYR A 63 5.23 -13.60 5.00
CA TYR A 63 5.64 -12.34 5.64
C TYR A 63 6.06 -12.53 7.11
N THR A 64 5.46 -13.46 7.86
CA THR A 64 5.93 -13.82 9.21
C THR A 64 7.34 -14.40 9.15
N ASN A 65 7.63 -15.29 8.20
CA ASN A 65 8.98 -15.84 8.02
C ASN A 65 9.97 -14.78 7.55
N LEU A 66 9.58 -13.92 6.60
CA LEU A 66 10.41 -12.82 6.13
C LEU A 66 10.72 -11.82 7.25
N TYR A 67 9.75 -11.53 8.14
CA TYR A 67 9.96 -10.64 9.29
C TYR A 67 11.10 -11.15 10.19
N ARG A 68 11.15 -12.45 10.47
CA ARG A 68 12.25 -13.07 11.25
C ARG A 68 13.59 -12.87 10.56
N VAL A 69 13.65 -13.09 9.24
CA VAL A 69 14.89 -12.92 8.47
C VAL A 69 15.39 -11.49 8.49
N VAL A 70 14.52 -10.50 8.27
CA VAL A 70 14.91 -9.07 8.27
C VAL A 70 15.21 -8.56 9.68
N GLN A 71 14.64 -9.19 10.71
CA GLN A 71 14.98 -8.96 12.11
C GLN A 71 16.38 -9.48 12.44
N ASP A 72 16.71 -10.72 12.06
CA ASP A 72 18.04 -11.32 12.25
C ASP A 72 19.12 -10.53 11.50
N ALA A 73 18.80 -10.04 10.30
CA ALA A 73 19.66 -9.16 9.51
C ALA A 73 19.76 -7.72 10.07
N ARG A 74 18.94 -7.36 11.07
CA ARG A 74 18.81 -6.01 11.63
C ARG A 74 18.51 -4.92 10.58
N ASP A 75 17.81 -5.29 9.52
CA ASP A 75 17.41 -4.36 8.46
C ASP A 75 16.14 -3.62 8.88
N LEU A 76 16.31 -2.48 9.54
CA LEU A 76 15.20 -1.69 10.08
C LEU A 76 14.23 -1.23 8.99
N ARG A 77 14.73 -0.91 7.79
CA ARG A 77 13.87 -0.49 6.68
C ARG A 77 12.98 -1.64 6.22
N TRP A 78 13.56 -2.83 6.03
CA TRP A 78 12.77 -4.00 5.65
C TRP A 78 11.86 -4.53 6.77
N GLN A 79 12.23 -4.35 8.04
CA GLN A 79 11.31 -4.61 9.15
C GLN A 79 10.05 -3.74 9.04
N ALA A 80 10.20 -2.45 8.77
CA ALA A 80 9.05 -1.55 8.56
C ALA A 80 8.23 -1.93 7.31
N ILE A 81 8.90 -2.25 6.20
CA ILE A 81 8.22 -2.71 4.96
C ILE A 81 7.42 -4.00 5.22
N VAL A 82 7.99 -4.98 5.92
CA VAL A 82 7.28 -6.24 6.20
C VAL A 82 6.11 -6.03 7.15
N LEU A 83 6.26 -5.18 8.18
CA LEU A 83 5.14 -4.81 9.07
C LEU A 83 4.01 -4.14 8.29
N HIS A 84 4.35 -3.22 7.37
CA HIS A 84 3.39 -2.59 6.46
C HIS A 84 2.63 -3.65 5.66
N GLN A 85 3.36 -4.56 5.03
CA GLN A 85 2.77 -5.59 4.17
C GLN A 85 1.91 -6.58 4.95
N GLN A 86 2.24 -6.89 6.20
CA GLN A 86 1.34 -7.68 7.07
C GLN A 86 0.02 -6.94 7.32
N GLY A 87 0.04 -5.61 7.52
CA GLY A 87 -1.17 -4.80 7.59
C GLY A 87 -1.98 -4.81 6.29
N VAL A 88 -1.30 -4.71 5.13
CA VAL A 88 -1.93 -4.79 3.80
C VAL A 88 -2.61 -6.14 3.59
N VAL A 89 -1.99 -7.26 3.99
CA VAL A 89 -2.60 -8.60 3.91
C VAL A 89 -3.93 -8.64 4.64
N GLU A 90 -3.97 -8.16 5.89
CA GLU A 90 -5.21 -8.14 6.68
C GLU A 90 -6.26 -7.20 6.07
N ARG A 91 -5.84 -6.03 5.57
CA ARG A 91 -6.74 -5.10 4.88
C ARG A 91 -7.38 -5.76 3.66
N MET A 92 -6.58 -6.42 2.81
CA MET A 92 -7.07 -7.11 1.61
C MET A 92 -7.97 -8.30 1.97
N ALA A 93 -7.73 -8.95 3.12
CA ALA A 93 -8.60 -9.99 3.65
C ALA A 93 -9.91 -9.47 4.27
N GLY A 94 -10.08 -8.15 4.40
CA GLY A 94 -11.23 -7.53 5.06
C GLY A 94 -11.16 -7.50 6.60
N ASN A 95 -10.02 -7.91 7.16
CA ASN A 95 -9.76 -7.96 8.61
C ASN A 95 -9.30 -6.58 9.11
N PHE A 96 -10.19 -5.60 9.07
CA PHE A 96 -9.85 -4.20 9.34
C PHE A 96 -9.35 -3.94 10.77
N CYS A 97 -9.80 -4.72 11.76
CA CYS A 97 -9.33 -4.57 13.14
C CYS A 97 -7.86 -5.01 13.28
N GLU A 98 -7.52 -6.16 12.70
CA GLU A 98 -6.17 -6.73 12.67
C GLU A 98 -5.23 -5.85 11.85
N ALA A 99 -5.69 -5.36 10.69
CA ALA A 99 -4.94 -4.42 9.85
C ALA A 99 -4.58 -3.15 10.64
N ARG A 100 -5.54 -2.57 11.37
CA ARG A 100 -5.28 -1.41 12.24
C ARG A 100 -4.21 -1.70 13.29
N THR A 101 -4.26 -2.87 13.93
CA THR A 101 -3.22 -3.27 14.90
C THR A 101 -1.84 -3.38 14.25
N MET A 102 -1.75 -3.92 13.03
CA MET A 102 -0.49 -4.04 12.30
C MET A 102 0.07 -2.68 11.88
N PHE A 103 -0.77 -1.79 11.35
CA PHE A 103 -0.34 -0.44 10.99
C PHE A 103 0.04 0.40 12.21
N GLN A 104 -0.59 0.21 13.38
CA GLN A 104 -0.14 0.86 14.62
C GLN A 104 1.25 0.37 15.03
N LYS A 105 1.50 -0.95 14.97
CA LYS A 105 2.83 -1.51 15.26
C LYS A 105 3.90 -0.97 14.32
N GLU A 106 3.60 -0.88 13.02
CA GLU A 106 4.50 -0.26 12.04
C GLU A 106 4.77 1.21 12.38
N TYR A 107 3.74 1.98 12.72
CA TYR A 107 3.86 3.39 13.10
C TYR A 107 4.79 3.56 14.31
N ASP A 108 4.54 2.82 15.39
CA ASP A 108 5.35 2.87 16.61
C ASP A 108 6.81 2.45 16.35
N PHE A 109 7.00 1.46 15.47
CA PHE A 109 8.32 1.04 15.03
C PHE A 109 9.05 2.15 14.29
N ARG A 110 8.39 2.83 13.34
CA ARG A 110 8.96 3.96 12.59
C ARG A 110 9.29 5.13 13.50
N VAL A 111 8.43 5.48 14.44
CA VAL A 111 8.72 6.52 15.45
C VAL A 111 10.00 6.20 16.21
N SER A 112 10.21 4.93 16.56
CA SER A 112 11.35 4.51 17.37
C SER A 112 12.66 4.35 16.59
N HIS A 113 12.59 4.01 15.29
CA HIS A 113 13.78 3.56 14.53
C HIS A 113 14.01 4.32 13.23
N LEU A 114 12.99 4.96 12.66
CA LEU A 114 12.99 5.62 11.35
C LEU A 114 12.22 6.96 11.39
N PRO A 115 12.55 7.89 12.32
CA PRO A 115 11.75 9.10 12.55
C PRO A 115 11.70 10.05 11.35
N ASP A 116 12.68 9.97 10.44
CA ASP A 116 12.77 10.80 9.23
C ASP A 116 12.18 10.12 7.98
N ASP A 117 11.54 8.95 8.13
CA ASP A 117 10.90 8.24 7.00
C ASP A 117 9.49 8.79 6.74
N PHE A 118 9.44 10.05 6.29
CA PHE A 118 8.20 10.77 6.00
C PHE A 118 7.32 10.05 4.96
N ALA A 119 7.93 9.44 3.94
CA ALA A 119 7.20 8.65 2.95
C ALA A 119 6.56 7.41 3.57
N GLY A 120 7.30 6.69 4.42
CA GLY A 120 6.79 5.57 5.19
C GLY A 120 5.65 5.95 6.15
N PHE A 121 5.76 7.11 6.82
CA PHE A 121 4.66 7.64 7.63
C PHE A 121 3.44 8.02 6.80
N ALA A 122 3.63 8.63 5.63
CA ALA A 122 2.53 8.96 4.72
C ALA A 122 1.78 7.69 4.29
N ALA A 123 2.50 6.66 3.80
CA ALA A 123 1.88 5.40 3.39
C ALA A 123 1.13 4.71 4.54
N ASN A 124 1.73 4.68 5.74
CA ASN A 124 1.09 4.09 6.92
C ASN A 124 -0.16 4.86 7.37
N LEU A 125 -0.09 6.19 7.42
CA LEU A 125 -1.23 7.03 7.82
C LEU A 125 -2.36 6.98 6.78
N TYR A 126 -2.03 6.90 5.49
CA TYR A 126 -3.02 6.65 4.43
C TYR A 126 -3.80 5.37 4.72
N GLU A 127 -3.12 4.26 5.02
CA GLU A 127 -3.76 2.98 5.31
C GLU A 127 -4.62 3.03 6.59
N GLN A 128 -4.15 3.71 7.64
CA GLN A 128 -4.95 3.91 8.85
C GLN A 128 -6.21 4.74 8.59
N GLY A 129 -6.09 5.83 7.80
CA GLY A 129 -7.22 6.67 7.42
C GLY A 129 -8.24 5.91 6.57
N TYR A 130 -7.77 5.11 5.61
CA TYR A 130 -8.61 4.23 4.80
C TYR A 130 -9.38 3.21 5.66
N ILE A 131 -8.70 2.57 6.62
CA ILE A 131 -9.34 1.61 7.54
C ILE A 131 -10.43 2.30 8.38
N LEU A 132 -10.15 3.48 8.93
CA LEU A 132 -11.14 4.25 9.69
C LEU A 132 -12.38 4.58 8.86
N LEU A 133 -12.18 4.96 7.59
CA LEU A 133 -13.28 5.20 6.66
C LEU A 133 -14.11 3.93 6.44
N LYS A 134 -13.47 2.76 6.25
CA LYS A 134 -14.19 1.47 6.10
C LYS A 134 -14.92 1.03 7.36
N LEU A 135 -14.44 1.44 8.53
CA LEU A 135 -15.11 1.21 9.81
C LEU A 135 -16.20 2.25 10.12
N GLY A 136 -16.42 3.24 9.25
CA GLY A 136 -17.45 4.28 9.40
C GLY A 136 -17.06 5.45 10.30
N ASP A 137 -15.81 5.53 10.75
CA ASP A 137 -15.31 6.67 11.52
C ASP A 137 -14.72 7.74 10.59
N THR A 138 -15.61 8.38 9.82
CA THR A 138 -15.23 9.36 8.79
C THR A 138 -14.52 10.57 9.37
N ALA A 139 -14.86 10.99 10.60
CA ALA A 139 -14.25 12.15 11.24
C ALA A 139 -12.78 11.88 11.62
N GLN A 140 -12.48 10.72 12.22
CA GLN A 140 -11.10 10.34 12.48
C GLN A 140 -10.34 10.04 11.19
N ALA A 141 -10.98 9.40 10.21
CA ALA A 141 -10.39 9.15 8.89
C ALA A 141 -9.88 10.45 8.26
N LEU A 142 -10.69 11.53 8.28
CA LEU A 142 -10.30 12.84 7.76
C LEU A 142 -9.05 13.39 8.46
N THR A 143 -9.02 13.32 9.79
CA THR A 143 -7.91 13.81 10.61
C THR A 143 -6.61 13.05 10.30
N ILE A 144 -6.69 11.72 10.20
CA ILE A 144 -5.54 10.87 9.91
C ILE A 144 -5.07 11.04 8.46
N MET A 145 -5.98 11.17 7.51
CA MET A 145 -5.64 11.39 6.10
C MET A 145 -5.00 12.76 5.86
N GLN A 146 -5.41 13.80 6.61
CA GLN A 146 -4.74 15.09 6.57
C GLN A 146 -3.29 14.99 7.06
N ARG A 147 -3.03 14.22 8.13
CA ARG A 147 -1.66 13.94 8.59
C ARG A 147 -0.86 13.15 7.55
N SER A 148 -1.49 12.21 6.85
CA SER A 148 -0.86 11.52 5.71
C SER A 148 -0.41 12.50 4.64
N LEU A 149 -1.26 13.49 4.30
CA LEU A 149 -0.92 14.53 3.33
C LEU A 149 0.26 15.39 3.81
N ASP A 150 0.27 15.79 5.07
CA ASP A 150 1.36 16.59 5.64
C ASP A 150 2.71 15.83 5.60
N MET A 151 2.69 14.52 5.87
CA MET A 151 3.89 13.66 5.73
C MET A 151 4.32 13.51 4.28
N ALA A 152 3.39 13.35 3.34
CA ALA A 152 3.69 13.26 1.91
C ALA A 152 4.34 14.55 1.37
N GLN A 153 3.88 15.72 1.85
CA GLN A 153 4.49 17.01 1.53
C GLN A 153 5.92 17.12 2.08
N GLN A 154 6.15 16.68 3.32
CA GLN A 154 7.50 16.66 3.91
C GLN A 154 8.44 15.71 3.19
N ALA A 155 7.93 14.58 2.71
CA ALA A 155 8.68 13.63 1.89
C ALA A 155 9.01 14.17 0.49
N ASN A 156 8.30 15.20 0.02
CA ASN A 156 8.30 15.67 -1.36
C ASN A 156 8.08 14.51 -2.36
N ASP A 157 7.17 13.60 -2.00
CA ASP A 157 6.91 12.37 -2.74
C ASP A 157 5.56 12.47 -3.46
N ALA A 158 5.62 12.58 -4.80
CA ALA A 158 4.45 12.77 -5.64
C ALA A 158 3.49 11.56 -5.62
N MET A 159 3.99 10.34 -5.42
CA MET A 159 3.14 9.16 -5.26
C MET A 159 2.33 9.23 -3.96
N CYS A 160 2.99 9.55 -2.84
CA CYS A 160 2.35 9.69 -1.55
C CYS A 160 1.33 10.84 -1.54
N LEU A 161 1.65 11.96 -2.22
CA LEU A 161 0.71 13.06 -2.43
C LEU A 161 -0.54 12.59 -3.20
N GLY A 162 -0.33 11.84 -4.29
CA GLY A 162 -1.40 11.24 -5.08
C GLY A 162 -2.34 10.39 -4.23
N CYS A 163 -1.78 9.46 -3.44
CA CYS A 163 -2.54 8.60 -2.55
C CYS A 163 -3.31 9.40 -1.48
N ALA A 164 -2.65 10.33 -0.78
CA ALA A 164 -3.27 11.11 0.29
C ALA A 164 -4.43 11.98 -0.23
N TYR A 165 -4.25 12.63 -1.39
CA TYR A 165 -5.33 13.38 -2.02
C TYR A 165 -6.48 12.48 -2.50
N CYS A 166 -6.19 11.28 -3.01
CA CYS A 166 -7.23 10.32 -3.39
C CYS A 166 -8.06 9.93 -2.16
N GLY A 167 -7.40 9.60 -1.05
CA GLY A 167 -8.05 9.26 0.22
C GLY A 167 -8.90 10.40 0.79
N LEU A 168 -8.41 11.64 0.73
CA LEU A 168 -9.21 12.82 1.09
C LEU A 168 -10.44 12.98 0.18
N GLY A 169 -10.28 12.73 -1.12
CA GLY A 169 -11.38 12.76 -2.08
C GLY A 169 -12.48 11.76 -1.73
N GLU A 170 -12.11 10.52 -1.41
CA GLU A 170 -13.05 9.48 -0.96
C GLU A 170 -13.77 9.89 0.33
N ILE A 171 -13.05 10.47 1.31
CA ILE A 171 -13.61 10.91 2.58
C ILE A 171 -14.60 12.07 2.36
N TYR A 172 -14.25 13.08 1.55
CA TYR A 172 -15.16 14.18 1.25
C TYR A 172 -16.39 13.71 0.45
N ALA A 173 -16.24 12.74 -0.44
CA ALA A 173 -17.37 12.13 -1.13
C ALA A 173 -18.32 11.42 -0.14
N ALA A 174 -17.77 10.72 0.87
CA ALA A 174 -18.57 10.09 1.93
C ALA A 174 -19.24 11.10 2.88
N LEU A 175 -18.79 12.36 2.89
CA LEU A 175 -19.40 13.47 3.64
C LEU A 175 -20.37 14.31 2.78
N ASP A 176 -20.67 13.87 1.55
CA ASP A 176 -21.45 14.62 0.56
C ASP A 176 -20.85 16.00 0.19
N GLU A 177 -19.56 16.21 0.45
CA GLU A 177 -18.80 17.42 0.10
C GLU A 177 -18.20 17.31 -1.31
N HIS A 178 -19.05 17.15 -2.32
CA HIS A 178 -18.63 16.80 -3.70
C HIS A 178 -17.67 17.81 -4.36
N GLU A 179 -17.74 19.10 -4.02
CA GLU A 179 -16.78 20.09 -4.55
C GLU A 179 -15.37 19.85 -4.03
N ARG A 180 -15.23 19.61 -2.72
CA ARG A 180 -13.93 19.32 -2.09
C ARG A 180 -13.39 17.98 -2.55
N ALA A 181 -14.26 16.98 -2.70
CA ALA A 181 -13.89 15.69 -3.27
C ALA A 181 -13.27 15.84 -4.67
N ARG A 182 -13.91 16.62 -5.56
CA ARG A 182 -13.41 16.90 -6.92
C ARG A 182 -12.08 17.62 -6.92
N THR A 183 -11.90 18.61 -6.05
CA THR A 183 -10.61 19.30 -5.89
C THR A 183 -9.52 18.30 -5.50
N CYS A 184 -9.81 17.42 -4.53
CA CYS A 184 -8.88 16.38 -4.10
C CYS A 184 -8.55 15.38 -5.20
N PHE A 185 -9.52 14.86 -5.97
CA PHE A 185 -9.23 13.96 -7.08
C PHE A 185 -8.42 14.63 -8.19
N SER A 186 -8.67 15.92 -8.47
CA SER A 186 -7.86 16.67 -9.45
C SER A 186 -6.40 16.81 -8.99
N LEU A 187 -6.17 17.13 -7.71
CA LEU A 187 -4.83 17.21 -7.13
C LEU A 187 -4.14 15.83 -7.10
N SER A 188 -4.88 14.79 -6.76
CA SER A 188 -4.41 13.41 -6.77
C SER A 188 -3.90 12.99 -8.16
N ARG A 189 -4.71 13.25 -9.20
CA ARG A 189 -4.33 12.98 -10.60
C ARG A 189 -3.07 13.74 -11.00
N GLN A 190 -2.97 15.02 -10.69
CA GLN A 190 -1.77 15.83 -10.99
C GLN A 190 -0.52 15.28 -10.32
N ALA A 191 -0.63 14.81 -9.07
CA ALA A 191 0.48 14.23 -8.34
C ALA A 191 0.91 12.88 -8.94
N PHE A 192 -0.03 12.00 -9.34
CA PHE A 192 0.30 10.77 -10.04
C PHE A 192 0.93 11.02 -11.43
N GLU A 193 0.45 12.04 -12.17
CA GLU A 193 1.07 12.47 -13.42
C GLU A 193 2.52 12.94 -13.22
N GLN A 194 2.80 13.71 -12.16
CA GLN A 194 4.15 14.12 -11.79
C GLN A 194 5.04 12.92 -11.42
N ALA A 195 4.45 11.89 -10.82
CA ALA A 195 5.13 10.63 -10.50
C ALA A 195 5.29 9.70 -11.72
N SER A 196 4.82 10.09 -12.90
CA SER A 196 4.78 9.27 -14.12
C SER A 196 3.91 8.01 -14.00
N ASP A 197 2.98 7.96 -13.04
CA ASP A 197 2.01 6.88 -12.89
C ASP A 197 0.71 7.22 -13.62
N GLN A 198 0.69 6.93 -14.92
CA GLN A 198 -0.48 7.17 -15.77
C GLN A 198 -1.64 6.24 -15.46
N VAL A 199 -1.38 5.06 -14.87
CA VAL A 199 -2.43 4.09 -14.52
C VAL A 199 -3.22 4.64 -13.34
N ALA A 200 -2.52 5.04 -12.26
CA ALA A 200 -3.16 5.64 -11.09
C ALA A 200 -3.90 6.95 -11.44
N ALA A 201 -3.31 7.79 -12.29
CA ALA A 201 -3.95 9.02 -12.76
C ALA A 201 -5.28 8.75 -13.50
N GLU A 202 -5.32 7.73 -14.35
CA GLU A 202 -6.50 7.32 -15.09
C GLU A 202 -7.55 6.66 -14.18
N GLU A 203 -7.14 5.88 -13.19
CA GLU A 203 -8.03 5.27 -12.19
C GLU A 203 -8.76 6.34 -11.37
N VAL A 204 -8.02 7.34 -10.86
CA VAL A 204 -8.62 8.48 -10.14
C VAL A 204 -9.63 9.21 -11.00
N ARG A 205 -9.30 9.45 -12.28
CA ARG A 205 -10.23 10.10 -13.23
C ARG A 205 -11.51 9.28 -13.44
N ARG A 206 -11.40 7.96 -13.57
CA ARG A 206 -12.56 7.07 -13.72
C ARG A 206 -13.43 7.09 -12.47
N PHE A 207 -12.81 7.08 -11.30
CA PHE A 207 -13.51 7.12 -10.02
C PHE A 207 -14.30 8.43 -9.85
N ASP A 208 -13.67 9.58 -10.08
CA ASP A 208 -14.33 10.90 -10.04
C ASP A 208 -15.54 10.97 -11.00
N MET A 209 -15.38 10.47 -12.22
CA MET A 209 -16.48 10.40 -13.20
C MET A 209 -17.62 9.45 -12.79
N ALA A 210 -17.32 8.38 -12.06
CA ALA A 210 -18.34 7.46 -11.56
C ALA A 210 -19.18 8.10 -10.44
N LEU A 211 -18.56 8.90 -9.57
CA LEU A 211 -19.25 9.67 -8.53
C LEU A 211 -20.28 10.64 -9.13
N LEU A 212 -19.93 11.33 -10.22
CA LEU A 212 -20.86 12.23 -10.93
C LEU A 212 -22.14 11.50 -11.39
N LYS A 213 -21.99 10.31 -11.99
CA LYS A 213 -23.13 9.52 -12.46
C LYS A 213 -24.02 9.00 -11.33
N SER A 214 -23.46 8.84 -10.12
CA SER A 214 -24.21 8.38 -8.96
C SER A 214 -24.96 9.50 -8.23
N GLY A 215 -24.46 10.74 -8.29
CA GLY A 215 -25.09 11.94 -7.72
C GLY A 215 -26.20 12.55 -8.59
N ASP A 216 -26.26 12.21 -9.88
CA ASP A 216 -27.27 12.69 -10.84
C ASP A 216 -28.59 11.87 -10.83
N ARG A 217 -28.94 11.18 -9.74
CA ARG A 217 -30.28 10.58 -9.65
C ARG A 217 -31.30 11.64 -9.21
N PRO A 218 -32.30 11.98 -10.06
CA PRO A 218 -33.39 12.88 -9.68
C PRO A 218 -34.30 12.29 -8.59
#